data_AF-A0A963FTZ3-F1
#
_entry.id   AF-A0A963FTZ3-F1
#
_cell.length_a   1.000
_cell.length_b   1.000
_cell.length_c   1.000
_cell.angle_alpha   90.00
_cell.angle_beta   90.00
_cell.angle_gamma   90.00
#
_symmetry.space_group_name_H-M   'P 1'
#
loop_
_entity.id
_entity.type
_entity.pdbx_description
1 polymer ?
#
loop_
_entity_poly.entity_id
_entity_poly.type
_entity_poly.pdbx_seq_one_letter_code
_entity_poly.pdbx_strand_id
1 'polypeptide(L)' 'MTQIIVLPHVELCPEGTVIDVAPGTSICDGLLQNGIEIEHACEKSCACTTCHVIVREGLEG' A
#
# COMPACT_ATOMS: atom_id res chain seq x y z
N MET A 1 -10.70 -10.28 7.65
CA MET A 1 -10.20 -9.51 6.50
C MET A 1 -10.02 -8.09 6.97
N THR A 2 -8.88 -7.49 6.68
CA THR A 2 -8.57 -6.10 7.05
C THR A 2 -8.72 -5.24 5.80
N GLN A 3 -9.36 -4.08 5.92
CA GLN A 3 -9.49 -3.17 4.80
C GLN A 3 -8.33 -2.17 4.78
N ILE A 4 -7.76 -1.94 3.61
CA ILE A 4 -6.86 -0.81 3.34
C ILE A 4 -7.61 0.16 2.43
N ILE A 5 -7.77 1.40 2.88
CA ILE A 5 -8.32 2.50 2.08
C ILE A 5 -7.16 3.24 1.43
N VAL A 6 -7.09 3.15 0.10
CA VAL A 6 -6.10 3.88 -0.69
C VAL A 6 -6.75 5.19 -1.13
N LEU A 7 -6.21 6.31 -0.65
CA LEU A 7 -6.69 7.62 -1.05
C LEU A 7 -6.33 7.90 -2.52
N PRO A 8 -7.11 8.76 -3.20
CA PRO A 8 -6.79 9.25 -4.54
C PRO A 8 -5.33 9.67 -4.70
N HIS A 9 -4.64 9.05 -5.65
CA HIS A 9 -3.28 9.35 -6.04
C HIS A 9 -3.20 9.54 -7.54
N VAL A 10 -2.71 10.70 -7.98
CA VAL A 10 -2.76 11.18 -9.37
C VAL A 10 -2.22 10.19 -10.42
N GLU A 11 -1.19 9.41 -10.09
CA GLU A 11 -0.59 8.42 -11.00
C GLU A 11 -1.02 6.99 -10.68
N LEU A 12 -0.78 6.54 -9.45
CA LEU A 12 -0.94 5.13 -9.07
C LEU A 12 -2.40 4.68 -8.83
N CYS A 13 -3.29 5.58 -8.43
CA CYS A 13 -4.67 5.24 -8.08
C CYS A 13 -5.58 6.49 -8.13
N PRO A 14 -5.93 7.03 -9.32
CA PRO A 14 -6.56 8.35 -9.45
C PRO A 14 -7.86 8.52 -8.66
N GLU A 15 -8.69 7.47 -8.64
CA GLU A 15 -9.99 7.50 -7.96
C GLU A 15 -9.91 7.03 -6.49
N GLY A 16 -8.74 6.60 -6.03
CA GLY A 16 -8.61 5.81 -4.81
C GLY A 16 -9.29 4.45 -4.93
N THR A 17 -9.20 3.64 -3.87
CA THR A 17 -9.91 2.37 -3.80
C THR A 17 -9.97 1.84 -2.37
N VAL A 18 -10.78 0.80 -2.16
CA VAL A 18 -10.78 0.01 -0.93
C VAL A 18 -10.42 -1.42 -1.32
N ILE A 19 -9.41 -1.98 -0.66
CA ILE A 19 -8.96 -3.36 -0.90
C ILE A 19 -9.05 -4.17 0.39
N ASP A 20 -9.44 -5.44 0.23
CA ASP A 20 -9.42 -6.42 1.31
C ASP A 20 -8.09 -7.17 1.31
N VAL A 21 -7.44 -7.23 2.47
CA VAL A 21 -6.17 -7.95 2.65
C VAL A 21 -6.23 -8.87 3.86
N ALA A 22 -5.47 -9.97 3.79
CA ALA A 22 -5.30 -10.86 4.93
C ALA A 22 -4.41 -10.20 6.01
N PRO A 23 -4.69 -10.41 7.31
CA PRO A 23 -3.78 -9.99 8.38
C PRO A 23 -2.39 -10.59 8.19
N GLY A 24 -1.34 -9.78 8.40
CA GLY A 24 0.06 -10.18 8.19
C GLY A 24 0.60 -9.91 6.78
N THR A 25 -0.26 -9.59 5.81
CA THR A 25 0.19 -9.10 4.50
C THR A 25 0.79 -7.69 4.64
N SER A 26 1.95 -7.45 4.03
CA SER A 26 2.55 -6.11 4.02
C SER A 26 1.68 -5.15 3.19
N ILE A 27 1.69 -3.85 3.53
CA ILE A 27 0.95 -2.84 2.74
C ILE A 27 1.44 -2.85 1.28
N CYS A 28 2.75 -2.98 1.05
CA CYS A 28 3.33 -3.04 -0.29
C CYS A 28 2.78 -4.22 -1.11
N ASP A 29 2.73 -5.43 -0.53
CA ASP A 29 2.18 -6.59 -1.23
C ASP A 29 0.68 -6.46 -1.48
N GLY A 30 -0.06 -5.95 -0.50
CA GLY A 30 -1.50 -5.71 -0.63
C GLY A 30 -1.82 -4.77 -1.79
N LEU A 31 -1.07 -3.67 -1.93
CA LEU A 31 -1.21 -2.74 -3.06
C LEU A 31 -0.91 -3.41 -4.41
N LEU A 32 0.23 -4.09 -4.51
CA LEU A 32 0.67 -4.72 -5.77
C LEU A 32 -0.30 -5.83 -6.23
N GLN A 33 -0.80 -6.65 -5.31
CA GLN A 33 -1.78 -7.71 -5.62
C GLN A 33 -3.11 -7.17 -6.14
N ASN A 34 -3.42 -5.90 -5.84
CA ASN A 34 -4.63 -5.22 -6.28
C ASN A 34 -4.38 -4.22 -7.43
N GLY A 35 -3.24 -4.34 -8.12
CA GLY A 35 -2.93 -3.55 -9.33
C GLY A 35 -2.48 -2.11 -9.07
N ILE A 36 -2.10 -1.77 -7.83
CA ILE A 36 -1.52 -0.46 -7.50
C ILE A 36 -0.01 -0.59 -7.51
N GLU A 37 0.62 -0.13 -8.59
CA GLU A 37 2.04 -0.31 -8.89
C GLU A 37 2.95 0.64 -8.09
N ILE A 38 2.97 0.51 -6.76
CA ILE A 38 3.88 1.25 -5.90
C ILE A 38 5.33 0.84 -6.17
N GLU A 39 6.25 1.80 -6.28
CA GLU A 39 7.65 1.53 -6.57
C GLU A 39 8.36 0.84 -5.40
N HIS A 40 9.17 -0.17 -5.69
CA HIS A 40 9.85 -0.99 -4.68
C HIS A 40 11.26 -1.36 -5.14
N ALA A 41 12.10 -0.35 -5.38
CA ALA A 41 13.41 -0.51 -6.04
C ALA A 41 14.36 -1.50 -5.33
N CYS A 42 14.30 -1.60 -4.00
CA CYS A 42 15.10 -2.57 -3.24
C CYS A 42 14.49 -3.99 -3.19
N GLU A 43 13.50 -4.29 -4.02
CA GLU A 43 12.79 -5.57 -4.04
C GLU A 43 12.22 -5.93 -2.66
N LYS A 44 11.65 -4.93 -1.96
CA LYS A 44 11.05 -5.07 -0.61
C LYS A 44 12.06 -5.48 0.48
N SER A 45 13.35 -5.23 0.27
CA SER A 45 14.44 -5.60 1.20
C SER A 45 14.80 -4.53 2.24
N CYS A 46 13.92 -3.55 2.49
CA CYS A 46 14.15 -2.47 3.46
C CYS A 46 15.43 -1.64 3.22
N ALA A 47 15.82 -1.43 1.95
CA ALA A 47 17.05 -0.72 1.56
C ALA A 47 16.82 0.50 0.65
N CYS A 48 15.56 0.91 0.45
CA CYS A 48 15.20 2.13 -0.28
C CYS A 48 14.01 2.81 0.41
N THR A 49 13.54 3.91 -0.17
CA THR A 49 12.36 4.66 0.31
C THR A 49 11.25 4.77 -0.73
N THR A 50 11.36 4.08 -1.88
CA THR A 50 10.39 4.23 -2.98
C THR A 50 9.01 3.67 -2.64
N CYS A 51 8.95 2.70 -1.72
CA CYS A 51 7.70 2.11 -1.24
C CYS A 51 7.10 2.85 -0.03
N HIS A 52 7.58 4.05 0.28
CA HIS A 52 7.12 4.83 1.42
C HIS A 52 5.63 5.17 1.29
N VAL A 53 4.89 4.99 2.38
CA VAL A 53 3.47 5.32 2.50
C VAL A 53 3.23 6.09 3.80
N ILE A 54 2.14 6.84 3.85
CA ILE A 54 1.69 7.51 5.07
C ILE A 54 0.41 6.82 5.54
N VAL A 55 0.46 6.17 6.70
CA VAL A 55 -0.72 5.60 7.35
C VAL A 55 -1.46 6.73 8.07
N ARG A 56 -2.61 7.14 7.54
CA ARG A 56 -3.42 8.23 8.13
C ARG A 56 -4.31 7.76 9.27
N GLU A 57 -4.77 6.52 9.21
CA GLU A 57 -5.66 5.90 10.20
C GLU A 57 -5.20 4.46 10.45
N GLY A 58 -5.32 3.98 11.70
CA GLY A 58 -4.95 2.61 12.09
C GLY A 58 -3.48 2.39 12.45
N LEU A 59 -2.66 3.44 12.57
CA LEU A 59 -1.26 3.35 13.03
C LEU A 59 -1.15 3.20 14.56
N GLU A 60 -2.07 3.81 15.30
CA GLU A 60 -2.11 3.75 16.76
C GLU A 60 -2.93 2.53 17.20
N GLY A 61 -2.25 1.54 17.79
CA GLY A 61 -2.83 0.31 18.31
C GLY A 61 -1.92 -0.32 19.37
#